data_AF-A0A6A3HGG6-F1
#
_entry.id   AF-A0A6A3HGG6-F1
#
_cell.length_a   1.000
_cell.length_b   1.000
_cell.length_c   1.000
_cell.angle_alpha   90.00
_cell.angle_beta   90.00
_cell.angle_gamma   90.00
#
_symmetry.space_group_name_H-M   'P 1'
#
loop_
_entity.id
_entity.type
_entity.pdbx_description
1 polymer ?
#
loop_
_entity_poly.entity_id
_entity_poly.type
_entity_poly.pdbx_seq_one_letter_code
_entity_poly.pdbx_strand_id
1 'polypeptide(L)'
;MPISEVDDPLTRSMASWKPVSSKTLKLDIQTCAPNVGGVIKKELGEIFGVMWDGWTHGTVHYVGIYGVTFVNGKHRERLTVAVAFGGR
;
A
#
# COMPACT_ATOMS: atom_id res chain seq x y z
N MET A 1 -1.43 -11.68 6.48
CA MET A 1 -0.11 -12.27 6.77
C MET A 1 0.97 -11.35 6.20
N PRO A 2 1.81 -10.75 7.05
CA PRO A 2 3.04 -10.07 6.65
C PRO A 2 3.92 -10.94 5.74
N ILE A 3 4.65 -10.31 4.80
CA ILE A 3 5.52 -11.03 3.85
C ILE A 3 6.56 -11.90 4.57
N SER A 4 7.06 -11.45 5.73
CA SER A 4 8.01 -12.18 6.57
C SER A 4 7.44 -13.47 7.16
N GLU A 5 6.13 -13.55 7.35
CA GLU A 5 5.45 -14.70 7.93
C GLU A 5 5.04 -15.74 6.89
N VAL A 6 5.07 -15.38 5.59
CA VAL A 6 4.65 -16.28 4.50
C VAL A 6 5.53 -17.52 4.42
N ASP A 7 6.82 -17.35 4.65
CA ASP A 7 7.78 -18.45 4.65
C ASP A 7 7.98 -19.06 6.06
N ASP A 8 7.33 -18.52 7.09
CA ASP A 8 7.39 -19.09 8.45
C ASP A 8 6.60 -20.42 8.51
N PRO A 9 7.21 -21.54 8.92
CA PRO A 9 6.54 -22.85 8.94
C PRO A 9 5.34 -22.91 9.88
N LEU A 10 5.42 -22.27 11.06
CA LEU A 10 4.35 -22.30 12.04
C LEU A 10 3.14 -21.52 11.53
N THR A 11 3.36 -20.27 11.13
CA THR A 11 2.31 -19.41 10.58
C THR A 11 1.65 -20.04 9.36
N ARG A 12 2.44 -20.65 8.47
CA ARG A 12 1.93 -21.34 7.29
C ARG A 12 1.11 -22.59 7.62
N SER A 13 1.52 -23.37 8.61
CA SER A 13 0.74 -24.54 9.06
C SER A 13 -0.64 -24.14 9.60
N MET A 14 -0.75 -22.95 10.20
CA MET A 14 -2.00 -22.43 10.75
C MET A 14 -2.87 -21.72 9.71
N ALA A 15 -2.26 -21.10 8.69
CA ALA A 15 -2.94 -20.17 7.79
C ALA A 15 -4.02 -20.80 6.90
N SER A 16 -4.08 -22.12 6.75
CA SER A 16 -5.05 -22.82 5.89
C SER A 16 -5.10 -22.32 4.44
N TRP A 17 -4.07 -21.61 3.99
CA TRP A 17 -3.97 -21.03 2.64
C TRP A 17 -3.27 -21.99 1.69
N LYS A 18 -3.55 -21.85 0.39
CA LYS A 18 -2.80 -22.57 -0.64
C LYS A 18 -1.31 -22.24 -0.51
N PRO A 19 -0.40 -23.21 -0.70
CA PRO A 19 1.03 -22.97 -0.60
C PRO A 19 1.47 -21.82 -1.52
N VAL A 20 2.10 -20.79 -0.94
CA VAL A 20 2.70 -19.65 -1.63
C VAL A 20 4.00 -19.28 -0.93
N SER A 21 4.95 -18.69 -1.66
CA SER A 21 6.21 -18.18 -1.10
C SER A 21 6.17 -16.67 -0.92
N SER A 22 6.98 -16.13 -0.02
CA SER A 22 7.12 -14.67 0.15
C SER A 22 7.53 -13.98 -1.16
N LYS A 23 8.37 -14.63 -1.96
CA LYS A 23 8.85 -14.15 -3.27
C LYS A 23 7.70 -14.03 -4.27
N THR A 24 6.88 -15.09 -4.39
CA THR A 24 5.70 -15.10 -5.26
C THR A 24 4.70 -14.04 -4.81
N LEU A 25 4.40 -13.99 -3.52
CA LEU A 25 3.45 -13.00 -2.99
C LEU A 25 3.93 -11.56 -3.25
N LYS A 26 5.23 -11.29 -3.10
CA LYS A 26 5.81 -9.98 -3.39
C LYS A 26 5.67 -9.60 -4.87
N LEU A 27 5.92 -10.54 -5.78
CA LEU A 27 5.74 -10.32 -7.22
C LEU A 27 4.25 -10.09 -7.57
N ASP A 28 3.34 -10.83 -6.94
CA ASP A 28 1.90 -10.66 -7.13
C ASP A 28 1.45 -9.27 -6.67
N ILE A 29 1.92 -8.82 -5.50
CA ILE A 29 1.65 -7.45 -5.00
C ILE A 29 2.16 -6.40 -5.99
N GLN A 30 3.38 -6.56 -6.51
CA GLN A 30 3.95 -5.65 -7.52
C GLN A 30 3.15 -5.65 -8.82
N THR A 31 2.68 -6.82 -9.26
CA THR A 31 1.87 -6.98 -10.48
C THR A 31 0.45 -6.41 -10.30
N CYS A 32 -0.07 -6.45 -9.07
CA CYS A 32 -1.38 -5.87 -8.75
C CYS A 32 -1.33 -4.34 -8.62
N ALA A 33 -0.19 -3.75 -8.28
CA ALA A 33 -0.06 -2.32 -8.02
C ALA A 33 -0.53 -1.42 -9.19
N PRO A 34 -0.21 -1.70 -10.47
CA PRO A 34 -0.76 -0.94 -11.61
C PRO A 34 -2.28 -1.00 -11.71
N ASN A 35 -2.89 -2.17 -11.44
CA ASN A 35 -4.34 -2.33 -11.49
C ASN A 35 -5.02 -1.53 -10.38
N VAL A 36 -4.46 -1.56 -9.16
CA VAL A 36 -4.92 -0.73 -8.05
C VAL A 36 -4.77 0.76 -8.40
N GLY A 37 -3.65 1.17 -9.00
CA GLY A 37 -3.44 2.53 -9.49
C GLY A 37 -4.49 2.96 -10.53
N GLY A 38 -4.88 2.06 -11.43
CA GLY A 38 -5.95 2.29 -12.39
C GLY A 38 -7.32 2.53 -11.73
N VAL A 39 -7.65 1.75 -10.70
CA VAL A 39 -8.87 1.95 -9.89
C VAL A 39 -8.82 3.28 -9.15
N ILE A 40 -7.70 3.60 -8.49
CA ILE A 40 -7.52 4.88 -7.78
C ILE A 40 -7.67 6.05 -8.75
N LYS A 41 -7.06 5.99 -9.95
CA LYS A 41 -7.21 7.04 -10.97
C LYS A 41 -8.67 7.26 -11.35
N LYS A 42 -9.44 6.19 -11.54
CA LYS A 42 -10.87 6.27 -11.86
C LYS A 42 -11.69 6.87 -10.71
N GLU A 43 -11.33 6.54 -9.46
CA GLU A 43 -12.00 7.07 -8.28
C GLU A 43 -11.70 8.55 -8.02
N LEU A 44 -10.44 8.99 -8.20
CA LEU A 44 -10.02 10.37 -8.00
C LEU A 44 -10.58 11.32 -9.07
N GLY A 45 -10.71 10.83 -10.30
CA GLY A 45 -11.15 11.63 -11.44
C GLY A 45 -10.03 12.53 -11.98
N GLU A 46 -10.39 13.50 -12.83
CA GLU A 46 -9.44 14.43 -13.44
C GLU A 46 -8.97 15.54 -12.50
N ILE A 47 -9.82 15.92 -11.53
CA ILE A 47 -9.55 16.97 -10.56
C ILE A 47 -9.64 16.36 -9.16
N PHE A 48 -8.51 16.35 -8.46
CA PHE A 48 -8.39 15.86 -7.10
C PHE A 48 -7.37 16.70 -6.34
N GLY A 49 -7.52 16.77 -5.02
CA GLY A 49 -6.53 17.36 -4.12
C GLY A 49 -5.46 16.35 -3.76
N VAL A 50 -4.28 16.83 -3.37
CA VAL A 50 -3.20 16.01 -2.83
C VAL A 50 -2.95 16.44 -1.39
N MET A 51 -2.92 15.48 -0.48
CA MET A 51 -2.57 15.69 0.93
C MET A 51 -1.29 14.91 1.27
N TRP A 52 -0.42 15.53 2.07
CA TRP A 52 0.79 14.91 2.58
C TRP A 52 0.69 14.72 4.07
N ASP A 53 1.06 13.53 4.55
CA ASP A 53 1.23 13.25 5.97
C ASP A 53 2.65 12.73 6.22
N GLY A 54 3.35 13.33 7.17
CA GLY A 54 4.74 13.05 7.47
C GLY A 54 4.88 12.45 8.86
N TRP A 55 5.58 11.34 8.98
CA TRP A 55 5.89 10.75 10.29
C TRP A 55 7.33 10.27 10.36
N THR A 56 7.82 10.02 11.58
CA THR A 56 9.19 9.52 11.81
C THR A 56 9.14 8.33 12.74
N HIS A 57 9.92 7.30 12.43
CA HIS A 57 10.13 6.16 13.31
C HIS A 57 11.64 5.84 13.38
N GLY A 58 12.25 6.13 14.53
CA GLY A 58 13.69 6.02 14.71
C GLY A 58 14.45 6.98 13.78
N THR A 59 15.35 6.46 12.96
CA THR A 59 16.15 7.22 11.99
C THR A 59 15.49 7.30 10.60
N VAL A 60 14.28 6.77 10.45
CA VAL A 60 13.56 6.73 9.18
C VAL A 60 12.43 7.75 9.20
N HIS A 61 12.43 8.65 8.23
CA HIS A 61 11.38 9.61 7.98
C HIS A 61 10.48 9.09 6.85
N TYR A 62 9.18 9.30 6.98
CA TYR A 62 8.19 8.81 6.03
C TYR A 62 7.31 9.95 5.56
N VAL A 63 6.88 9.86 4.29
CA VAL A 63 5.86 10.73 3.71
C VAL A 63 4.82 9.89 3.02
N GLY A 64 3.58 9.98 3.50
CA GLY A 64 2.38 9.46 2.85
C GLY A 64 1.79 10.52 1.93
N ILE A 65 1.48 10.14 0.69
CA ILE A 65 0.84 10.98 -0.32
C ILE A 65 -0.55 10.43 -0.57
N TYR A 66 -1.57 11.26 -0.34
CA TYR A 66 -2.98 10.91 -0.48
C TYR A 66 -3.60 11.69 -1.63
N GLY A 67 -4.32 10.99 -2.50
CA GLY A 67 -5.27 11.60 -3.41
C GLY A 67 -6.60 11.80 -2.69
N VAL A 68 -7.14 13.01 -2.76
CA VAL A 68 -8.36 13.42 -2.06
C VAL A 68 -9.37 13.94 -3.05
N THR A 69 -10.60 13.43 -3.00
CA THR A 69 -11.69 13.87 -3.89
C THR A 69 -13.01 13.93 -3.15
N PHE A 70 -13.95 14.72 -3.67
CA PHE A 70 -15.33 14.78 -3.21
C PHE A 70 -16.24 14.27 -4.31
N VAL A 71 -16.79 13.07 -4.11
CA VAL A 71 -17.69 12.43 -5.08
C VAL A 71 -19.03 12.20 -4.40
N ASN A 72 -20.11 12.74 -5.00
CA ASN A 72 -21.48 12.63 -4.50
C ASN A 72 -21.62 13.10 -3.03
N GLY A 73 -20.99 14.22 -2.68
CA GLY A 73 -21.02 14.78 -1.32
C GLY A 73 -20.24 13.97 -0.27
N LYS A 74 -19.50 12.93 -0.69
CA LYS A 74 -18.64 12.13 0.20
C LYS A 74 -17.18 12.43 -0.06
N HIS A 75 -16.47 12.74 1.01
CA HIS A 75 -15.04 12.80 1.04
C HIS A 75 -14.43 11.40 0.84
N ARG A 76 -13.46 11.29 -0.06
CA ARG A 76 -12.70 10.05 -0.29
C ARG A 76 -11.22 10.37 -0.31
N GLU A 77 -10.47 9.63 0.49
CA GLU A 77 -9.02 9.69 0.54
C GLU A 77 -8.44 8.34 0.14
N ARG A 78 -7.43 8.35 -0.72
CA ARG A 78 -6.69 7.16 -1.15
C ARG A 78 -5.20 7.39 -0.99
N LEU A 79 -4.56 6.56 -0.17
CA LEU A 79 -3.11 6.52 -0.12
C LEU A 79 -2.58 6.08 -1.49
N THR A 80 -1.82 6.96 -2.12
CA THR A 80 -1.29 6.76 -3.47
C THR A 80 0.17 6.29 -3.41
N VAL A 81 0.95 6.87 -2.49
CA VAL A 81 2.36 6.52 -2.29
C VAL A 81 2.72 6.67 -0.81
N ALA A 82 3.54 5.78 -0.28
CA ALA A 82 4.27 6.00 0.97
C ALA A 82 5.78 5.85 0.68
N VAL A 83 6.56 6.87 1.02
CA VAL A 83 8.01 6.90 0.79
C VAL A 83 8.72 6.91 2.12
N ALA A 84 9.77 6.08 2.25
CA ALA A 84 10.65 6.04 3.40
C ALA A 84 12.03 6.63 3.04
N PHE A 85 12.54 7.50 3.89
CA PHE A 85 13.84 8.16 3.78
C PHE A 85 14.67 7.75 5.01
N GLY A 86 15.71 6.95 4.80
CA GLY A 86 16.65 6.57 5.85
C GLY A 86 17.66 7.68 6.12
N GLY A 87 17.98 7.91 7.40
CA GLY A 87 19.16 8.69 7.79
C GLY A 87 20.44 8.06 7.22
N ARG A 88 21.32 8.90 6.69
CA ARG A 88 22.64 8.52 6.17
C ARG A 88 23.53 7.92 7.25
#